data_AF-A0A2E3NEX7-F1
#
_entry.id   AF-A0A2E3NEX7-F1
#
_cell.length_a   1.000
_cell.length_b   1.000
_cell.length_c   1.000
_cell.angle_alpha   90.00
_cell.angle_beta   90.00
_cell.angle_gamma   90.00
#
_symmetry.space_group_name_H-M   'P 1'
#
loop_
_entity.id
_entity.type
_entity.pdbx_description
1 polymer ?
#
loop_
_entity_poly.entity_id
_entity_poly.type
_entity_poly.pdbx_seq_one_letter_code
_entity_poly.pdbx_strand_id
1 'polypeptide(L)'
;MTTEEPMAKLEIKKGPDDEVTAGGLRVVACRREVGTIDGGISVYVWGQEAGQDVELVRMDLFRTRPHYHAPAERQEETVIPAADSVAWGIEALTTRASELAGEAGSAEVGEALDTEALGAAGPLLLDLFGRLEEPNEVSYFEIPQFVLDELAAG
;
A
#
# COMPACT_ATOMS: atom_id res chain seq x y z
N MET A 1 -27.21 -26.46 -19.20
CA MET A 1 -27.53 -25.34 -18.30
C MET A 1 -26.21 -24.88 -17.73
N THR A 2 -25.70 -23.75 -18.18
CA THR A 2 -24.61 -23.05 -17.51
C THR A 2 -25.21 -22.44 -16.25
N THR A 3 -24.80 -22.89 -15.08
CA THR A 3 -25.11 -22.18 -13.82
C THR A 3 -24.31 -20.89 -13.83
N GLU A 4 -24.99 -19.75 -13.79
CA GLU A 4 -24.33 -18.45 -13.61
C GLU A 4 -23.58 -18.44 -12.28
N GLU A 5 -22.35 -17.94 -12.30
CA GLU A 5 -21.53 -17.80 -11.11
C GLU A 5 -22.16 -16.74 -10.19
N PRO A 6 -22.36 -17.04 -8.88
CA PRO A 6 -22.93 -16.07 -7.96
C PRO A 6 -21.97 -14.89 -7.79
N MET A 7 -22.48 -13.68 -8.05
CA MET A 7 -21.73 -12.42 -7.91
C MET A 7 -22.10 -11.71 -6.61
N ALA A 8 -21.12 -11.07 -6.00
CA ALA A 8 -21.24 -10.24 -4.81
C ALA A 8 -20.81 -8.80 -5.12
N LYS A 9 -21.27 -7.87 -4.28
CA LYS A 9 -20.93 -6.44 -4.36
C LYS A 9 -19.97 -6.09 -3.23
N LEU A 10 -18.72 -5.80 -3.56
CA LEU A 10 -17.73 -5.29 -2.62
C LEU A 10 -17.76 -3.77 -2.59
N GLU A 11 -17.96 -3.19 -1.42
CA GLU A 11 -17.84 -1.75 -1.18
C GLU A 11 -16.40 -1.41 -0.82
N ILE A 12 -15.80 -0.42 -1.47
CA ILE A 12 -14.50 0.13 -1.08
C ILE A 12 -14.72 1.59 -0.71
N LYS A 13 -14.25 1.99 0.47
CA LYS A 13 -14.20 3.41 0.86
C LYS A 13 -12.77 3.90 0.85
N LYS A 14 -12.53 5.07 0.28
CA LYS A 14 -11.21 5.70 0.21
C LYS A 14 -11.26 7.10 0.81
N GLY A 15 -10.26 7.43 1.61
CA GLY A 15 -9.99 8.79 2.09
C GLY A 15 -9.28 9.63 1.03
N PRO A 16 -9.21 10.95 1.24
CA PRO A 16 -8.33 11.78 0.44
C PRO A 16 -6.88 11.30 0.59
N ASP A 17 -6.11 11.47 -0.49
CA ASP A 17 -4.68 11.22 -0.45
C ASP A 17 -3.97 12.38 0.27
N ASP A 18 -2.96 12.04 1.05
CA ASP A 18 -1.96 12.97 1.56
C ASP A 18 -0.58 12.41 1.22
N GLU A 19 0.43 13.26 1.14
CA GLU A 19 1.75 12.86 0.70
C GLU A 19 2.89 13.57 1.43
N VAL A 20 4.05 12.91 1.44
CA VAL A 20 5.31 13.49 1.86
C VAL A 20 6.42 13.02 0.92
N THR A 21 7.50 13.78 0.85
CA THR A 21 8.70 13.41 0.11
C THR A 21 9.88 13.29 1.06
N ALA A 22 10.65 12.21 0.94
CA ALA A 22 11.86 11.99 1.72
C ALA A 22 12.86 11.16 0.92
N GLY A 23 14.13 11.60 0.90
CA GLY A 23 15.27 10.90 0.32
C GLY A 23 15.07 10.30 -1.08
N GLY A 24 14.35 11.04 -1.96
CA GLY A 24 14.08 10.62 -3.33
C GLY A 24 12.78 9.84 -3.53
N LEU A 25 12.08 9.48 -2.45
CA LEU A 25 10.76 8.87 -2.50
C LEU A 25 9.65 9.91 -2.33
N ARG A 26 8.57 9.74 -3.08
CA ARG A 26 7.27 10.36 -2.82
C ARG A 26 6.34 9.29 -2.25
N VAL A 27 5.89 9.48 -1.01
CA VAL A 27 5.04 8.55 -0.28
C VAL A 27 3.65 9.15 -0.20
N VAL A 28 2.70 8.52 -0.89
CA VAL A 28 1.29 8.91 -0.89
C VAL A 28 0.53 7.91 -0.02
N ALA A 29 -0.37 8.38 0.83
CA ALA A 29 -1.15 7.50 1.68
C ALA A 29 -2.60 7.96 1.82
N CYS A 30 -3.50 7.01 2.04
CA CYS A 30 -4.90 7.28 2.36
C CYS A 30 -5.47 6.20 3.28
N ARG A 31 -6.54 6.52 4.02
CA ARG A 31 -7.36 5.48 4.68
C ARG A 31 -8.18 4.74 3.65
N ARG A 32 -8.24 3.42 3.78
CA ARG A 32 -9.03 2.55 2.90
C ARG A 32 -9.79 1.53 3.73
N GLU A 33 -11.07 1.35 3.42
CA GLU A 33 -11.92 0.33 4.01
C GLU A 33 -12.42 -0.61 2.91
N VAL A 34 -12.34 -1.92 3.17
CA VAL A 34 -12.70 -2.99 2.25
C VAL A 34 -13.91 -3.72 2.82
N GLY A 35 -15.10 -3.27 2.39
CA GLY A 35 -16.38 -3.70 2.92
C GLY A 35 -16.44 -3.54 4.44
N THR A 36 -16.93 -4.56 5.12
CA THR A 36 -16.87 -4.69 6.58
C THR A 36 -15.79 -5.68 7.03
N ILE A 37 -14.87 -6.03 6.12
CA ILE A 37 -13.97 -7.18 6.24
C ILE A 37 -12.59 -6.75 6.74
N ASP A 38 -12.02 -5.75 6.10
CA ASP A 38 -10.68 -5.26 6.42
C ASP A 38 -10.55 -3.77 6.06
N GLY A 39 -9.38 -3.21 6.33
CA GLY A 39 -9.03 -1.84 6.02
C GLY A 39 -7.89 -1.34 6.88
N GLY A 40 -7.47 -0.11 6.64
CA GLY A 40 -6.32 0.51 7.28
C GLY A 40 -5.77 1.61 6.40
N ILE A 41 -4.46 1.62 6.23
CA ILE A 41 -3.76 2.62 5.41
C ILE A 41 -3.26 1.94 4.13
N SER A 42 -3.62 2.48 2.98
CA SER A 42 -2.95 2.17 1.71
C SER A 42 -1.85 3.18 1.47
N VAL A 43 -0.64 2.71 1.18
CA VAL A 43 0.56 3.52 0.90
C VAL A 43 1.06 3.20 -0.50
N TYR A 44 1.25 4.23 -1.31
CA TYR A 44 1.78 4.18 -2.66
C TYR A 44 3.15 4.87 -2.66
N VAL A 45 4.20 4.11 -2.97
CA VAL A 45 5.59 4.56 -2.89
C VAL A 45 6.12 4.79 -4.29
N TRP A 46 6.47 6.02 -4.58
CA TRP A 46 6.93 6.46 -5.89
C TRP A 46 8.41 6.84 -5.85
N GLY A 47 9.13 6.49 -6.90
CA GLY A 47 10.47 6.98 -7.19
C GLY A 47 10.53 7.62 -8.58
N GLN A 48 11.73 8.06 -8.98
CA GLN A 48 11.97 8.59 -10.32
C GLN A 48 13.02 7.78 -11.06
N GLU A 49 12.66 7.31 -12.26
CA GLU A 49 13.55 6.61 -13.18
C GLU A 49 13.51 7.32 -14.53
N ALA A 50 14.69 7.70 -15.06
CA ALA A 50 14.80 8.43 -16.34
C ALA A 50 13.89 9.68 -16.46
N GLY A 51 13.60 10.37 -15.34
CA GLY A 51 12.73 11.55 -15.31
C GLY A 51 11.22 11.25 -15.37
N GLN A 52 10.83 9.98 -15.20
CA GLN A 52 9.45 9.54 -15.09
C GLN A 52 9.18 9.02 -13.68
N ASP A 53 7.98 9.31 -13.16
CA ASP A 53 7.53 8.72 -11.91
C ASP A 53 7.21 7.24 -12.13
N VAL A 54 7.74 6.39 -11.25
CA VAL A 54 7.46 4.95 -11.22
C VAL A 54 6.90 4.56 -9.85
N GLU A 55 5.80 3.81 -9.83
CA GLU A 55 5.23 3.28 -8.59
C GLU A 55 6.02 2.01 -8.22
N LEU A 56 6.84 2.12 -7.19
CA LEU A 56 7.72 1.03 -6.76
C LEU A 56 6.92 -0.03 -6.00
N VAL A 57 6.19 0.41 -4.98
CA VAL A 57 5.54 -0.48 -4.02
C VAL A 57 4.18 0.09 -3.63
N ARG A 58 3.18 -0.80 -3.57
CA ARG A 58 1.93 -0.55 -2.86
C ARG A 58 1.90 -1.37 -1.59
N MET A 59 1.76 -0.72 -0.43
CA MET A 59 1.59 -1.39 0.86
C MET A 59 0.17 -1.16 1.35
N ASP A 60 -0.55 -2.23 1.62
CA ASP A 60 -1.85 -2.18 2.29
C ASP A 60 -1.61 -2.59 3.75
N LEU A 61 -1.38 -1.59 4.60
CA LEU A 61 -1.12 -1.71 6.04
C LEU A 61 -2.44 -1.91 6.79
N PHE A 62 -3.12 -3.00 6.43
CA PHE A 62 -4.45 -3.31 6.93
C PHE A 62 -4.40 -4.04 8.27
N ARG A 63 -5.56 -4.13 8.92
CA ARG A 63 -5.72 -4.68 10.26
C ARG A 63 -5.72 -6.20 10.28
N THR A 64 -6.35 -6.83 9.28
CA THR A 64 -6.50 -8.29 9.24
C THR A 64 -5.46 -8.94 8.35
N ARG A 65 -5.28 -8.41 7.14
CA ARG A 65 -4.44 -9.05 6.10
C ARG A 65 -3.43 -8.05 5.52
N PRO A 66 -2.47 -7.56 6.32
CA PRO A 66 -1.49 -6.59 5.82
C PRO A 66 -0.54 -7.25 4.80
N HIS A 67 -0.35 -6.59 3.67
CA HIS A 67 0.46 -7.09 2.57
C HIS A 67 1.05 -5.94 1.74
N TYR A 68 1.98 -6.27 0.86
CA TYR A 68 2.49 -5.34 -0.14
C TYR A 68 2.72 -6.00 -1.49
N HIS A 69 2.81 -5.16 -2.53
CA HIS A 69 3.13 -5.54 -3.91
C HIS A 69 4.38 -4.78 -4.36
N ALA A 70 5.37 -5.50 -4.87
CA ALA A 70 6.59 -4.94 -5.47
C ALA A 70 6.95 -5.77 -6.73
N PRO A 71 6.84 -5.24 -7.96
CA PRO A 71 6.36 -3.90 -8.28
C PRO A 71 4.88 -3.72 -7.91
N ALA A 72 4.41 -2.48 -7.82
CA ALA A 72 3.07 -2.15 -7.30
C ALA A 72 1.91 -2.82 -8.06
N GLU A 73 2.11 -3.14 -9.34
CA GLU A 73 1.16 -3.84 -10.21
C GLU A 73 1.21 -5.37 -10.10
N ARG A 74 2.14 -5.94 -9.32
CA ARG A 74 2.19 -7.38 -9.07
C ARG A 74 0.86 -7.83 -8.46
N GLN A 75 0.23 -8.85 -9.03
CA GLN A 75 -1.03 -9.40 -8.50
C GLN A 75 -0.82 -10.23 -7.23
N GLU A 76 0.31 -10.94 -7.16
CA GLU A 76 0.70 -11.70 -5.98
C GLU A 76 1.04 -10.75 -4.83
N GLU A 77 0.54 -11.10 -3.65
CA GLU A 77 0.75 -10.37 -2.41
C GLU A 77 1.94 -10.94 -1.64
N THR A 78 2.75 -10.07 -1.07
CA THR A 78 3.72 -10.44 -0.04
C THR A 78 3.15 -10.10 1.33
N VAL A 79 2.97 -11.10 2.19
CA VAL A 79 2.43 -10.93 3.54
C VAL A 79 3.38 -10.10 4.41
N ILE A 80 2.84 -9.14 5.15
CA ILE A 80 3.59 -8.36 6.16
C ILE A 80 3.53 -9.13 7.50
N PRO A 81 4.66 -9.64 8.02
CA PRO A 81 4.68 -10.51 9.20
C PRO A 81 4.73 -9.70 10.51
N ALA A 82 3.87 -8.69 10.67
CA ALA A 82 3.89 -7.79 11.82
C ALA A 82 2.49 -7.59 12.43
N ALA A 83 2.42 -7.57 13.76
CA ALA A 83 1.19 -7.25 14.48
C ALA A 83 0.78 -5.77 14.33
N ASP A 84 1.77 -4.88 14.16
CA ASP A 84 1.57 -3.47 13.82
C ASP A 84 2.12 -3.23 12.42
N SER A 85 1.22 -3.30 11.43
CA SER A 85 1.56 -3.11 10.02
C SER A 85 2.00 -1.67 9.72
N VAL A 86 1.50 -0.68 10.47
CA VAL A 86 1.90 0.73 10.32
C VAL A 86 3.34 0.93 10.75
N ALA A 87 3.71 0.43 11.93
CA ALA A 87 5.09 0.48 12.41
C ALA A 87 6.03 -0.26 11.44
N TRP A 88 5.63 -1.42 10.93
CA TRP A 88 6.38 -2.15 9.91
C TRP A 88 6.57 -1.35 8.63
N GLY A 89 5.53 -0.68 8.12
CA GLY A 89 5.62 0.16 6.93
C GLY A 89 6.62 1.31 7.10
N ILE A 90 6.61 1.97 8.25
CA ILE A 90 7.59 3.02 8.57
C ILE A 90 9.00 2.45 8.62
N GLU A 91 9.22 1.34 9.33
CA GLU A 91 10.52 0.67 9.39
C GLU A 91 10.99 0.26 8.00
N ALA A 92 10.09 -0.29 7.17
CA ALA A 92 10.39 -0.73 5.82
C ALA A 92 10.90 0.44 4.95
N LEU A 93 10.17 1.56 4.94
CA LEU A 93 10.55 2.73 4.14
C LEU A 93 11.83 3.42 4.66
N THR A 94 12.11 3.33 5.96
CA THR A 94 13.27 4.01 6.56
C THR A 94 14.54 3.17 6.54
N THR A 95 14.44 1.84 6.42
CA THR A 95 15.59 0.93 6.54
C THR A 95 15.88 0.09 5.30
N ARG A 96 14.89 -0.16 4.43
CA ARG A 96 15.00 -1.08 3.28
C ARG A 96 14.41 -0.53 1.98
N ALA A 97 14.25 0.80 1.86
CA ALA A 97 13.71 1.42 0.66
C ALA A 97 14.46 1.01 -0.64
N SER A 98 15.78 0.94 -0.60
CA SER A 98 16.58 0.50 -1.75
C SER A 98 16.34 -0.97 -2.12
N GLU A 99 16.12 -1.85 -1.13
CA GLU A 99 15.78 -3.26 -1.37
C GLU A 99 14.39 -3.37 -2.01
N LEU A 100 13.41 -2.62 -1.51
CA LEU A 100 12.06 -2.56 -2.06
C LEU A 100 12.04 -2.04 -3.50
N ALA A 101 12.86 -1.04 -3.83
CA ALA A 101 13.03 -0.58 -5.20
C ALA A 101 13.64 -1.68 -6.10
N GLY A 102 14.59 -2.47 -5.56
CA GLY A 102 15.12 -3.65 -6.24
C GLY A 102 14.08 -4.75 -6.48
N GLU A 103 13.21 -5.03 -5.50
CA GLU A 103 12.09 -5.97 -5.63
C GLU A 103 11.09 -5.54 -6.72
N ALA A 104 10.92 -4.22 -6.89
CA ALA A 104 10.13 -3.61 -7.95
C ALA A 104 10.80 -3.64 -9.34
N GLY A 105 12.05 -4.08 -9.42
CA GLY A 105 12.83 -4.08 -10.67
C GLY A 105 13.47 -2.74 -11.00
N SER A 106 13.43 -1.75 -10.09
CA SER A 106 13.96 -0.39 -10.26
C SER A 106 15.23 -0.20 -9.41
N ALA A 107 16.22 -1.07 -9.61
CA ALA A 107 17.46 -1.06 -8.84
C ALA A 107 18.21 0.29 -8.94
N GLU A 108 18.19 0.93 -10.12
CA GLU A 108 18.80 2.26 -10.33
C GLU A 108 18.15 3.34 -9.47
N VAL A 109 16.83 3.28 -9.29
CA VAL A 109 16.11 4.15 -8.35
C VAL A 109 16.61 3.90 -6.93
N GLY A 110 16.74 2.64 -6.53
CA GLY A 110 17.23 2.24 -5.21
C GLY A 110 18.65 2.74 -4.89
N GLU A 111 19.54 2.75 -5.89
CA GLU A 111 20.90 3.27 -5.80
C GLU A 111 20.96 4.80 -5.68
N ALA A 112 19.95 5.50 -6.23
CA ALA A 112 19.85 6.96 -6.20
C ALA A 112 19.21 7.52 -4.93
N LEU A 113 18.65 6.67 -4.06
CA LEU A 113 17.98 7.11 -2.83
C LEU A 113 18.98 7.68 -1.80
N ASP A 114 18.56 8.76 -1.13
CA ASP A 114 19.26 9.27 0.03
C ASP A 114 18.81 8.48 1.27
N THR A 115 19.56 7.42 1.57
CA THR A 115 19.26 6.49 2.66
C THR A 115 19.44 7.12 4.05
N GLU A 116 20.25 8.16 4.19
CA GLU A 116 20.38 8.91 5.45
C GLU A 116 19.11 9.73 5.70
N ALA A 117 18.64 10.46 4.69
CA ALA A 117 17.38 11.20 4.77
C ALA A 117 16.18 10.27 5.02
N LEU A 118 16.15 9.11 4.37
CA LEU A 118 15.12 8.09 4.61
C LEU A 118 15.19 7.52 6.02
N GLY A 119 16.39 7.22 6.54
CA GLY A 119 16.58 6.76 7.91
C GLY A 119 16.06 7.75 8.96
N ALA A 120 16.10 9.05 8.66
CA ALA A 120 15.57 10.11 9.51
C ALA A 120 14.07 10.39 9.31
N ALA A 121 13.41 9.79 8.31
CA ALA A 121 12.04 10.13 7.90
C ALA A 121 10.94 9.52 8.78
N GLY A 122 11.28 8.67 9.76
CA GLY A 122 10.30 7.99 10.62
C GLY A 122 9.21 8.91 11.22
N PRO A 123 9.57 10.04 11.87
CA PRO A 123 8.59 10.99 12.40
C PRO A 123 7.71 11.64 11.33
N LEU A 124 8.23 11.88 10.13
CA LEU A 124 7.48 12.46 9.01
C LEU A 124 6.42 11.48 8.50
N LEU A 125 6.77 10.20 8.38
CA LEU A 125 5.84 9.14 7.97
C LEU A 125 4.78 8.89 9.05
N LEU A 126 5.17 8.90 10.32
CA LEU A 126 4.24 8.77 11.43
C LEU A 126 3.21 9.92 11.45
N ASP A 127 3.65 11.16 11.23
CA ASP A 127 2.76 12.32 11.12
C ASP A 127 1.81 12.19 9.92
N LEU A 128 2.32 11.80 8.74
CA LEU A 128 1.50 11.52 7.56
C LEU A 128 0.39 10.51 7.88
N PHE A 129 0.73 9.37 8.46
CA PHE A 129 -0.25 8.33 8.77
C PHE A 129 -1.24 8.74 9.86
N GLY A 130 -0.78 9.54 10.83
CA GLY A 130 -1.60 10.07 11.91
C GLY A 130 -2.65 11.09 11.47
N ARG A 131 -2.36 11.88 10.42
CA ARG A 131 -3.23 12.97 9.94
C ARG A 131 -4.18 12.60 8.81
N LEU A 132 -4.09 11.37 8.27
CA LEU A 132 -5.00 10.91 7.22
C LEU A 132 -6.47 11.10 7.65
N GLU A 133 -7.29 11.55 6.71
CA GLU A 133 -8.72 11.76 6.97
C GLU A 133 -9.52 10.47 6.78
N GLU A 134 -10.73 10.46 7.33
CA GLU A 134 -11.66 9.34 7.17
C GLU A 134 -12.11 9.16 5.71
N PRO A 135 -12.40 7.92 5.27
CA PRO A 135 -12.91 7.65 3.94
C PRO A 135 -14.19 8.42 3.61
N ASN A 136 -14.20 9.10 2.47
CA ASN A 136 -15.33 9.90 1.98
C ASN A 136 -15.75 9.56 0.54
N GLU A 137 -14.90 8.86 -0.21
CA GLU A 137 -15.22 8.33 -1.53
C GLU A 137 -15.68 6.88 -1.38
N VAL A 138 -16.78 6.51 -2.06
CA VAL A 138 -17.34 5.16 -2.04
C VAL A 138 -17.40 4.61 -3.46
N SER A 139 -16.78 3.46 -3.66
CA SER A 139 -16.81 2.70 -4.91
C SER A 139 -17.38 1.31 -4.67
N TYR A 140 -17.93 0.72 -5.73
CA TYR A 140 -18.49 -0.62 -5.70
C TYR A 140 -17.93 -1.47 -6.82
N PHE A 141 -17.57 -2.71 -6.48
CA PHE A 141 -17.03 -3.68 -7.43
C PHE A 141 -17.88 -4.94 -7.40
N GLU A 142 -18.17 -5.47 -8.59
CA GLU A 142 -18.78 -6.80 -8.72
C GLU A 142 -17.66 -7.82 -8.74
N ILE A 143 -17.70 -8.76 -7.79
CA ILE A 143 -16.72 -9.83 -7.65
C ILE A 143 -17.44 -11.17 -7.53
N PRO A 144 -16.84 -12.30 -7.93
CA PRO A 144 -17.40 -13.60 -7.60
C PRO A 144 -17.57 -13.78 -6.09
N GLN A 145 -18.66 -14.42 -5.66
CA GLN A 145 -18.96 -14.61 -4.23
C GLN A 145 -17.82 -15.32 -3.49
N PHE A 146 -17.16 -16.29 -4.13
CA PHE A 146 -16.05 -17.00 -3.50
C PHE A 146 -14.87 -16.08 -3.16
N VAL A 147 -14.62 -15.02 -3.93
CA VAL A 147 -13.58 -14.03 -3.64
C VAL A 147 -13.95 -13.22 -2.40
N LEU A 148 -15.22 -12.86 -2.24
CA LEU A 148 -15.69 -12.19 -1.03
C LEU A 148 -15.53 -13.09 0.20
N ASP A 149 -15.83 -14.38 0.05
CA ASP A 149 -15.70 -15.36 1.12
C ASP A 149 -14.23 -15.60 1.52
N GLU A 150 -13.31 -15.64 0.55
CA GLU A 150 -11.86 -15.71 0.80
C GLU A 150 -11.34 -14.48 1.53
N LEU A 151 -11.73 -13.27 1.08
CA LEU A 151 -11.37 -12.03 1.77
C LEU A 151 -11.89 -12.00 3.22
N ALA A 152 -13.11 -12.51 3.45
CA ALA A 152 -13.72 -12.55 4.77
C ALA A 152 -13.07 -13.58 5.72
N ALA A 153 -12.34 -14.56 5.19
CA ALA A 153 -11.69 -15.60 5.99
C ALA A 153 -10.38 -15.13 6.64
N GLY A 154 -9.74 -14.07 6.09
CA GLY A 154 -8.45 -13.55 6.56
C GLY A 154 -7.27 -14.22 5.88
#